data_AF-A0AAJ6NRR1-F1
#
_entry.id   AF-A0AAJ6NRR1-F1
#
_cell.length_a   1.000
_cell.length_b   1.000
_cell.length_c   1.000
_cell.angle_alpha   90.00
_cell.angle_beta   90.00
_cell.angle_gamma   90.00
#
_symmetry.space_group_name_H-M   'P 1'
#
loop_
_entity.id
_entity.type
_entity.pdbx_description
1 polymer ?
#
loop_
_entity_poly.entity_id
_entity_poly.type
_entity_poly.pdbx_seq_one_letter_code
_entity_poly.pdbx_strand_id
1 'polypeptide(L)'
;MNLQLQNWSQFCRYYSQDLYGTWTRYYIKEQFRESLQCIRSFRANDDCSEISHQNHYIYADGTKESKTFGPYLKPITNGLFLDTCFSWGSKRVEPGIPFFFDTCLRDEDRRATAIARYNESGSLQRITVLVENLNSFAESSPVSEMNNSNGNWQGTLIKMTPDWTVYPETTTSWIQLHELSENNLILNLNDGVSVSFPQSVESGRMFFLTMDWLSNDTLLQRAIRHYDPSDFTSLTLEIFTPPQ
;
A
#
# COMPACT_ATOMS: atom_id res chain seq x y z
N MET A 1 19.35 -20.08 1.84
CA MET A 1 19.31 -18.61 1.97
C MET A 1 18.19 -18.28 2.97
N ASN A 2 18.40 -17.40 3.94
CA ASN A 2 17.37 -17.09 4.95
C ASN A 2 16.43 -16.00 4.39
N LEU A 3 15.25 -16.40 3.92
CA LEU A 3 14.28 -15.50 3.26
C LEU A 3 13.80 -14.37 4.17
N GLN A 4 13.63 -14.65 5.47
CA GLN A 4 13.24 -13.64 6.45
C GLN A 4 14.31 -12.54 6.59
N LEU A 5 15.59 -12.90 6.62
CA LEU A 5 16.70 -11.94 6.63
C LEU A 5 16.78 -11.16 5.32
N GLN A 6 16.46 -11.76 4.18
CA GLN A 6 16.40 -11.03 2.91
C GLN A 6 15.27 -10.00 2.90
N ASN A 7 14.08 -10.39 3.34
CA ASN A 7 12.95 -9.48 3.49
C ASN A 7 13.26 -8.32 4.45
N TRP A 8 13.96 -8.60 5.56
CA TRP A 8 14.46 -7.55 6.45
C TRP A 8 15.44 -6.61 5.76
N SER A 9 16.40 -7.14 4.98
CA SER A 9 17.32 -6.32 4.21
C SER A 9 16.60 -5.40 3.21
N GLN A 10 15.49 -5.84 2.63
CA GLN A 10 14.64 -5.00 1.78
C GLN A 10 13.97 -3.86 2.56
N PHE A 11 13.48 -4.14 3.78
CA PHE A 11 12.97 -3.10 4.68
C PHE A 11 14.05 -2.03 4.96
N CYS A 12 15.24 -2.45 5.38
CA CYS A 12 16.38 -1.54 5.61
C CYS A 12 16.75 -0.75 4.35
N ARG A 13 16.87 -1.42 3.21
CA ARG A 13 17.43 -0.81 2.00
C ARG A 13 16.50 0.22 1.39
N TYR A 14 15.21 -0.09 1.33
CA TYR A 14 14.27 0.71 0.55
C TYR A 14 13.26 1.47 1.41
N TYR A 15 12.99 1.06 2.64
CA TYR A 15 11.85 1.59 3.39
C TYR A 15 12.19 2.22 4.75
N SER A 16 13.45 2.29 5.16
CA SER A 16 13.88 3.05 6.35
C SER A 16 14.29 4.49 6.00
N GLN A 17 13.31 5.33 5.66
CA GLN A 17 13.51 6.73 5.29
C GLN A 17 12.45 7.64 5.94
N ASP A 18 12.70 8.96 5.96
CA ASP A 18 11.71 9.98 6.32
C ASP A 18 10.93 10.41 5.07
N LEU A 19 9.61 10.25 5.13
CA LEU A 19 8.72 10.50 4.02
C LEU A 19 7.76 11.63 4.38
N TYR A 20 7.64 12.59 3.50
CA TYR A 20 6.87 13.82 3.70
C TYR A 20 5.73 13.83 2.70
N GLY A 21 4.50 13.89 3.19
CA GLY A 21 3.36 13.76 2.31
C GLY A 21 2.05 14.26 2.86
N THR A 22 1.04 14.18 2.00
CA THR A 22 -0.34 14.46 2.35
C THR A 22 -1.07 13.15 2.53
N TRP A 23 -1.73 13.00 3.68
CA TRP A 23 -2.57 11.86 4.00
C TRP A 23 -4.02 12.28 3.86
N THR A 24 -4.73 11.68 2.90
CA THR A 24 -6.15 11.90 2.70
C THR A 24 -6.94 10.73 3.23
N ARG A 25 -7.85 11.00 4.16
CA ARG A 25 -8.69 9.99 4.81
C ARG A 25 -10.12 10.12 4.29
N TYR A 26 -10.66 9.01 3.83
CA TYR A 26 -12.02 8.86 3.34
C TYR A 26 -12.79 7.99 4.33
N TYR A 27 -13.76 8.60 5.01
CA TYR A 27 -14.66 7.94 5.95
C TYR A 27 -15.91 7.50 5.20
N ILE A 28 -16.08 6.20 5.00
CA ILE A 28 -17.01 5.66 4.00
C ILE A 28 -18.46 5.87 4.43
N LYS A 29 -18.78 5.60 5.69
CA LYS A 29 -20.15 5.73 6.22
C LYS A 29 -20.57 7.19 6.35
N GLU A 30 -19.66 8.03 6.82
CA GLU A 30 -19.88 9.46 7.04
C GLU A 30 -19.82 10.27 5.74
N GLN A 31 -19.35 9.67 4.64
CA GLN A 31 -19.06 10.34 3.38
C GLN A 31 -18.20 11.60 3.56
N PHE A 32 -17.30 11.54 4.53
CA PHE A 32 -16.45 12.64 4.95
C PHE A 32 -15.02 12.40 4.48
N ARG A 33 -14.34 13.49 4.11
CA ARG A 33 -12.94 13.47 3.71
C ARG A 33 -12.17 14.57 4.42
N GLU A 34 -11.01 14.21 4.94
CA GLU A 34 -10.02 15.16 5.47
C GLU A 34 -8.65 14.89 4.85
N SER A 35 -7.83 15.93 4.78
CA SER A 35 -6.42 15.84 4.40
C SER A 35 -5.57 16.51 5.46
N LEU A 36 -4.43 15.90 5.77
CA LEU A 36 -3.43 16.44 6.69
C LEU A 36 -2.03 16.15 6.17
N GLN A 37 -1.05 16.94 6.58
CA GLN A 37 0.35 16.65 6.30
C GLN A 37 0.89 15.65 7.33
N CYS A 38 1.80 14.79 6.89
CA CYS A 38 2.48 13.86 7.77
C CYS A 38 3.94 13.68 7.36
N ILE A 39 4.82 13.56 8.35
CA ILE A 39 6.15 13.00 8.18
C ILE A 39 6.11 11.58 8.72
N ARG A 40 6.17 10.58 7.83
CA ARG A 40 6.26 9.16 8.17
C ARG A 40 7.72 8.75 8.19
N SER A 41 8.24 8.52 9.39
CA SER A 41 9.65 8.26 9.65
C SER A 41 9.85 6.79 9.98
N PHE A 42 10.62 6.10 9.14
CA PHE A 42 11.21 4.81 9.45
C PHE A 42 12.73 4.99 9.55
N ARG A 43 13.34 4.80 10.72
CA ARG A 43 14.78 5.01 10.88
C ARG A 43 15.46 3.76 11.41
N ALA A 44 16.32 3.20 10.57
CA ALA A 44 17.22 2.12 10.95
C ALA A 44 18.34 2.67 11.84
N ASN A 45 18.81 1.87 12.80
CA ASN A 45 20.08 2.11 13.47
C ASN A 45 21.27 1.71 12.57
N ASP A 46 22.49 2.01 13.01
CA ASP A 46 23.72 1.89 12.20
C ASP A 46 23.94 0.49 11.58
N ASP A 47 23.57 -0.58 12.28
CA ASP A 47 23.71 -1.96 11.80
C ASP A 47 22.40 -2.55 11.24
N CYS A 48 21.36 -1.72 11.14
CA CYS A 48 19.98 -2.08 10.82
C CYS A 48 19.48 -3.34 11.57
N SER A 49 19.83 -3.46 12.84
CA SER A 49 19.22 -4.44 13.76
C SER A 49 17.85 -3.99 14.27
N GLU A 50 17.56 -2.69 14.20
CA GLU A 50 16.31 -2.09 14.63
C GLU A 50 15.85 -1.02 13.63
N ILE A 51 14.54 -0.94 13.38
CA ILE A 51 13.90 0.16 12.65
C ILE A 51 12.85 0.80 13.56
N SER A 52 13.08 2.05 13.95
CA SER A 52 12.08 2.88 14.64
C SER A 52 11.03 3.39 13.65
N HIS A 53 9.76 3.50 14.08
CA HIS A 53 8.67 4.02 13.26
C HIS A 53 7.87 5.06 14.03
N GLN A 54 7.87 6.29 13.52
CA GLN A 54 7.12 7.42 14.03
C GLN A 54 6.36 8.12 12.91
N ASN A 55 5.13 8.55 13.20
CA ASN A 55 4.37 9.45 12.33
C ASN A 55 4.20 10.79 13.03
N HIS A 56 4.53 11.87 12.33
CA HIS A 56 4.38 13.25 12.79
C HIS A 56 3.28 13.94 11.98
N TYR A 57 2.07 13.97 12.54
CA TYR A 57 0.89 14.58 11.93
C TYR A 57 0.88 16.09 12.11
N ILE A 58 0.49 16.80 11.06
CA ILE A 58 0.30 18.25 11.01
C ILE A 58 -1.10 18.50 10.45
N TYR A 59 -2.02 18.91 11.33
CA TYR A 59 -3.42 19.13 11.02
C TYR A 59 -3.66 20.51 10.42
N ALA A 60 -4.82 20.70 9.77
CA ALA A 60 -5.16 21.95 9.08
C ALA A 60 -5.27 23.17 10.01
N ASP A 61 -5.58 22.96 11.28
CA ASP A 61 -5.61 24.00 12.31
C ASP A 61 -4.21 24.34 12.88
N GLY A 62 -3.16 23.69 12.36
CA GLY A 62 -1.79 23.83 12.83
C GLY A 62 -1.42 22.93 14.02
N THR A 63 -2.36 22.15 14.56
CA THR A 63 -2.09 21.17 15.61
C THR A 63 -1.09 20.14 15.10
N LYS A 64 -0.16 19.72 15.97
CA LYS A 64 0.83 18.69 15.66
C LYS A 64 0.73 17.54 16.66
N GLU A 65 0.73 16.31 16.16
CA GLU A 65 0.69 15.09 16.98
C GLU A 65 1.78 14.13 16.48
N SER A 66 2.43 13.40 17.38
CA SER A 66 3.36 12.33 16.99
C SER A 66 2.95 11.00 17.60
N LYS A 67 2.98 9.93 16.80
CA LYS A 67 2.68 8.55 17.24
C LYS A 67 3.83 7.63 16.92
N THR A 68 4.14 6.75 17.87
CA THR A 68 5.17 5.71 17.73
C THR A 68 4.49 4.35 17.56
N PHE A 69 4.94 3.55 16.60
CA PHE A 69 4.37 2.22 16.29
C PHE A 69 5.38 1.08 16.44
N GLY A 70 6.68 1.38 16.29
CA GLY A 70 7.78 0.43 16.48
C GLY A 70 8.35 0.45 17.91
N PRO A 71 9.58 -0.05 18.10
CA PRO A 71 10.53 -0.46 17.06
C PRO A 71 10.19 -1.82 16.42
N TYR A 72 10.67 -2.03 15.21
CA TYR A 72 10.78 -3.34 14.59
C TYR A 72 12.18 -3.88 14.82
N LEU A 73 12.29 -5.17 15.19
CA LEU A 73 13.56 -5.80 15.55
C LEU A 73 13.93 -6.89 14.55
N LYS A 74 15.17 -6.88 14.07
CA LYS A 74 15.68 -7.86 13.10
C LYS A 74 15.58 -9.29 13.65
N PRO A 75 15.14 -10.29 12.86
CA PRO A 75 14.58 -10.20 11.50
C PRO A 75 13.03 -10.15 11.49
N ILE A 76 12.41 -9.85 12.61
CA ILE A 76 10.98 -9.98 12.83
C ILE A 76 10.23 -8.82 12.14
N THR A 77 9.53 -9.15 11.07
CA THR A 77 8.54 -8.29 10.45
C THR A 77 7.42 -9.13 9.86
N ASN A 78 6.17 -8.69 10.02
CA ASN A 78 5.02 -9.29 9.35
C ASN A 78 4.79 -8.68 7.96
N GLY A 79 5.60 -7.70 7.56
CA GLY A 79 5.54 -7.09 6.23
C GLY A 79 6.29 -7.89 5.18
N LEU A 80 5.78 -7.80 3.95
CA LEU A 80 6.43 -8.28 2.75
C LEU A 80 7.03 -7.09 2.01
N PHE A 81 8.32 -7.15 1.69
CA PHE A 81 9.07 -6.06 1.07
C PHE A 81 9.73 -6.53 -0.23
N LEU A 82 9.29 -5.95 -1.33
CA LEU A 82 9.88 -6.00 -2.66
C LEU A 82 10.58 -4.66 -2.95
N ASP A 83 11.30 -4.54 -4.07
CA ASP A 83 12.09 -3.34 -4.40
C ASP A 83 11.27 -2.05 -4.53
N THR A 84 10.03 -2.18 -5.04
CA THR A 84 9.11 -1.06 -5.28
C THR A 84 7.74 -1.25 -4.65
N CYS A 85 7.53 -2.33 -3.88
CA CYS A 85 6.28 -2.53 -3.14
C CYS A 85 6.56 -3.05 -1.73
N PHE A 86 5.80 -2.56 -0.76
CA PHE A 86 5.65 -3.28 0.50
C PHE A 86 4.18 -3.46 0.85
N SER A 87 3.90 -4.48 1.66
CA SER A 87 2.57 -4.64 2.22
C SER A 87 2.60 -5.38 3.56
N TRP A 88 1.82 -4.88 4.52
CA TRP A 88 1.53 -5.58 5.78
C TRP A 88 0.07 -5.41 6.17
N GLY A 89 -0.38 -6.18 7.15
CA GLY A 89 -1.75 -6.10 7.63
C GLY A 89 -2.20 -7.32 8.40
N SER A 90 -3.50 -7.40 8.59
CA SER A 90 -4.18 -8.54 9.19
C SER A 90 -3.95 -9.79 8.34
N LYS A 91 -3.67 -10.93 8.98
CA LYS A 91 -3.46 -12.20 8.28
C LYS A 91 -4.76 -12.90 7.93
N ARG A 92 -5.85 -12.64 8.66
CA ARG A 92 -7.17 -13.21 8.45
C ARG A 92 -8.25 -12.29 8.98
N VAL A 93 -9.48 -12.53 8.56
CA VAL A 93 -10.66 -11.87 9.12
C VAL A 93 -11.15 -12.69 10.32
N GLU A 94 -11.14 -12.07 11.50
CA GLU A 94 -11.61 -12.69 12.74
C GLU A 94 -12.88 -11.98 13.24
N PRO A 95 -13.92 -12.71 13.67
CA PRO A 95 -15.13 -12.10 14.20
C PRO A 95 -14.83 -11.17 15.39
N GLY A 96 -15.32 -9.93 15.33
CA GLY A 96 -15.14 -8.96 16.40
C GLY A 96 -13.76 -8.29 16.44
N ILE A 97 -12.86 -8.58 15.49
CA ILE A 97 -11.54 -7.96 15.40
C ILE A 97 -11.48 -7.04 14.18
N PRO A 98 -11.06 -5.77 14.32
CA PRO A 98 -10.86 -4.89 13.17
C PRO A 98 -9.83 -5.46 12.21
N PHE A 99 -10.14 -5.42 10.91
CA PHE A 99 -9.25 -5.86 9.85
C PHE A 99 -8.62 -4.64 9.16
N PHE A 100 -7.34 -4.72 8.82
CA PHE A 100 -6.67 -3.66 8.08
C PHE A 100 -5.50 -4.17 7.25
N PHE A 101 -5.09 -3.36 6.28
CA PHE A 101 -3.82 -3.52 5.59
C PHE A 101 -3.25 -2.16 5.22
N ASP A 102 -1.98 -2.17 4.83
CA ASP A 102 -1.19 -1.04 4.36
C ASP A 102 -0.35 -1.58 3.19
N THR A 103 -0.59 -1.03 2.01
CA THR A 103 0.12 -1.41 0.78
C THR A 103 0.70 -0.16 0.15
N CYS A 104 1.98 -0.19 -0.16
CA CYS A 104 2.72 0.90 -0.76
C CYS A 104 3.31 0.48 -2.10
N LEU A 105 3.31 1.42 -3.03
CA LEU A 105 4.06 1.39 -4.28
C LEU A 105 5.09 2.54 -4.24
N ARG A 106 6.28 2.32 -4.80
CA ARG A 106 7.39 3.28 -4.83
C ARG A 106 7.85 3.50 -6.27
N ASP A 107 8.14 4.75 -6.58
CA ASP A 107 8.76 5.16 -7.83
C ASP A 107 9.81 6.21 -7.48
N GLU A 108 11.09 5.85 -7.63
CA GLU A 108 12.23 6.66 -7.18
C GLU A 108 12.05 7.17 -5.72
N ASP A 109 11.95 8.48 -5.56
CA ASP A 109 11.81 9.20 -4.29
C ASP A 109 10.34 9.41 -3.88
N ARG A 110 9.39 8.94 -4.70
CA ARG A 110 7.95 9.06 -4.45
C ARG A 110 7.35 7.74 -4.00
N ARG A 111 6.32 7.83 -3.18
CA ARG A 111 5.52 6.70 -2.73
C ARG A 111 4.05 7.05 -2.74
N ALA A 112 3.24 6.08 -3.16
CA ALA A 112 1.82 6.08 -2.91
C ALA A 112 1.48 4.88 -2.02
N THR A 113 0.72 5.11 -0.96
CA THR A 113 0.27 4.07 -0.04
C THR A 113 -1.25 4.13 0.11
N ALA A 114 -1.90 2.98 0.09
CA ALA A 114 -3.30 2.84 0.45
C ALA A 114 -3.45 1.94 1.69
N ILE A 115 -4.18 2.45 2.67
CA ILE A 115 -4.55 1.75 3.89
C ILE A 115 -6.06 1.65 3.90
N ALA A 116 -6.61 0.44 4.00
CA ALA A 116 -8.02 0.28 4.33
C ALA A 116 -8.17 -0.28 5.74
N ARG A 117 -9.15 0.25 6.47
CA ARG A 117 -9.53 -0.20 7.79
C ARG A 117 -11.01 -0.60 7.78
N TYR A 118 -11.25 -1.81 8.22
CA TYR A 118 -12.55 -2.40 8.45
C TYR A 118 -12.80 -2.44 9.95
N ASN A 119 -14.06 -2.24 10.35
CA ASN A 119 -14.47 -2.33 11.73
C ASN A 119 -14.62 -3.81 12.18
N GLU A 120 -15.06 -4.01 13.41
CA GLU A 120 -15.27 -5.33 14.05
C GLU A 120 -16.35 -6.19 13.37
N SER A 121 -17.26 -5.56 12.60
CA SER A 121 -18.24 -6.26 11.77
C SER A 121 -17.73 -6.58 10.37
N GLY A 122 -16.47 -6.29 10.08
CA GLY A 122 -15.87 -6.49 8.76
C GLY A 122 -16.32 -5.47 7.72
N SER A 123 -16.98 -4.37 8.10
CA SER A 123 -17.42 -3.32 7.17
C SER A 123 -16.33 -2.28 6.96
N LEU A 124 -16.11 -1.87 5.71
CA LEU A 124 -15.10 -0.88 5.34
C LEU A 124 -15.44 0.47 5.99
N GLN A 125 -14.60 0.89 6.93
CA GLN A 125 -14.82 2.10 7.71
C GLN A 125 -14.06 3.28 7.11
N ARG A 126 -12.80 3.08 6.76
CA ARG A 126 -11.91 4.17 6.33
C ARG A 126 -10.89 3.70 5.30
N ILE A 127 -10.68 4.51 4.28
CA ILE A 127 -9.52 4.43 3.39
C ILE A 127 -8.61 5.61 3.71
N THR A 128 -7.31 5.39 3.81
CA THR A 128 -6.30 6.45 3.91
C THR A 128 -5.33 6.29 2.77
N VAL A 129 -5.17 7.33 1.97
CA VAL A 129 -4.18 7.37 0.89
C VAL A 129 -3.12 8.39 1.23
N LEU A 130 -1.87 7.96 1.11
CA LEU A 130 -0.68 8.72 1.44
C LEU A 130 0.08 8.89 0.14
N VAL A 131 0.34 10.13 -0.25
CA VAL A 131 1.26 10.44 -1.34
C VAL A 131 2.42 11.18 -0.72
N GLU A 132 3.58 10.54 -0.72
CA GLU A 132 4.74 10.96 0.07
C GLU A 132 5.98 11.06 -0.83
N ASN A 133 6.87 11.98 -0.49
CA ASN A 133 8.15 12.17 -1.14
C ASN A 133 9.27 12.04 -0.10
N LEU A 134 10.44 11.64 -0.56
CA LEU A 134 11.63 11.59 0.26
C LEU A 134 12.05 13.00 0.70
N ASN A 135 12.35 13.17 2.00
CA ASN A 135 12.98 14.35 2.60
C ASN A 135 12.23 15.72 2.56
N SER A 136 11.18 15.89 1.74
CA SER A 136 10.44 17.16 1.66
C SER A 136 9.00 17.00 1.18
N PHE A 137 8.09 17.88 1.60
CA PHE A 137 6.74 17.94 1.03
C PHE A 137 6.82 18.35 -0.46
N ALA A 138 6.03 17.71 -1.31
CA ALA A 138 5.94 18.12 -2.72
C ALA A 138 5.38 19.54 -2.84
N GLU A 139 5.98 20.33 -3.73
CA GLU A 139 5.49 21.67 -4.08
C GLU A 139 4.25 21.62 -4.98
N SER A 140 4.09 20.57 -5.78
CA SER A 140 2.93 20.34 -6.65
C SER A 140 2.72 18.84 -6.92
N SER A 141 1.49 18.48 -7.31
CA SER A 141 1.15 17.12 -7.75
C SER A 141 1.51 16.97 -9.24
N PRO A 142 2.44 16.08 -9.60
CA PRO A 142 2.98 16.04 -10.97
C PRO A 142 2.13 15.24 -11.97
N VAL A 143 1.10 14.51 -11.52
CA VAL A 143 0.36 13.56 -12.37
C VAL A 143 -1.11 13.94 -12.46
N SER A 144 -1.63 14.04 -13.69
CA SER A 144 -3.06 14.21 -13.96
C SER A 144 -3.85 12.98 -13.50
N GLU A 145 -5.15 13.14 -13.29
CA GLU A 145 -6.04 12.00 -13.01
C GLU A 145 -5.78 10.87 -14.01
N MET A 146 -5.79 9.62 -13.52
CA MET A 146 -5.62 8.44 -14.36
C MET A 146 -6.74 8.44 -15.42
N ASN A 147 -6.42 8.93 -16.62
CA ASN A 147 -7.32 8.81 -17.75
C ASN A 147 -7.42 7.31 -18.03
N ASN A 148 -8.64 6.76 -17.95
CA ASN A 148 -9.00 5.39 -18.35
C ASN A 148 -8.73 5.19 -19.86
N SER A 149 -7.48 5.32 -20.28
CA SER A 149 -7.07 5.07 -21.64
C SER A 149 -7.11 3.57 -21.84
N ASN A 150 -8.03 3.14 -22.71
CA ASN A 150 -8.10 1.79 -23.24
C ASN A 150 -6.77 1.47 -23.92
N GLY A 151 -5.83 0.91 -23.17
CA GLY A 151 -4.53 0.49 -23.65
C GLY A 151 -4.30 -0.97 -23.31
N ASN A 152 -3.76 -1.73 -24.27
CA ASN A 152 -3.27 -3.09 -24.04
C ASN A 152 -1.94 -3.05 -23.28
N TRP A 153 -1.91 -2.43 -22.09
CA TRP A 153 -0.71 -2.34 -21.28
C TRP A 153 -0.22 -3.76 -20.95
N GLN A 154 1.06 -3.99 -21.23
CA GLN A 154 1.75 -5.24 -20.92
C GLN A 154 2.75 -4.96 -19.81
N GLY A 155 3.00 -5.99 -19.02
CA GLY A 155 3.80 -5.83 -17.82
C GLY A 155 4.36 -7.13 -17.30
N THR A 156 5.00 -7.01 -16.16
CA THR A 156 5.53 -8.12 -15.39
C THR A 156 4.82 -8.24 -14.06
N LEU A 157 4.85 -9.44 -13.50
CA LEU A 157 4.21 -9.81 -12.24
C LEU A 157 5.21 -10.56 -11.37
N ILE A 158 5.35 -10.12 -10.13
CA ILE A 158 6.09 -10.80 -9.07
C ILE A 158 5.11 -11.14 -7.94
N LYS A 159 5.15 -12.39 -7.48
CA LYS A 159 4.35 -12.86 -6.34
C LYS A 159 5.24 -13.17 -5.15
N MET A 160 4.82 -12.74 -3.97
CA MET A 160 5.47 -13.02 -2.69
C MET A 160 4.46 -13.61 -1.68
N THR A 161 4.82 -14.71 -1.03
CA THR A 161 3.97 -15.39 -0.02
C THR A 161 4.35 -15.00 1.41
N PRO A 162 3.50 -15.28 2.42
CA PRO A 162 3.73 -14.90 3.82
C PRO A 162 5.01 -15.46 4.46
N ASP A 163 5.55 -16.55 3.91
CA ASP A 163 6.83 -17.16 4.29
C ASP A 163 8.04 -16.51 3.59
N TRP A 164 7.81 -15.36 2.96
CA TRP A 164 8.80 -14.56 2.22
C TRP A 164 9.35 -15.23 0.96
N THR A 165 8.70 -16.29 0.46
CA THR A 165 9.06 -16.88 -0.83
C THR A 165 8.65 -15.95 -1.96
N VAL A 166 9.63 -15.52 -2.76
CA VAL A 166 9.43 -14.72 -3.98
C VAL A 166 9.49 -15.65 -5.19
N TYR A 167 8.44 -15.63 -5.99
CA TYR A 167 8.36 -16.43 -7.21
C TYR A 167 9.02 -15.71 -8.40
N PRO A 168 9.51 -16.45 -9.41
CA PRO A 168 10.04 -15.85 -10.63
C PRO A 168 9.03 -14.94 -11.30
N GLU A 169 9.55 -13.87 -11.91
CA GLU A 169 8.75 -12.92 -12.67
C GLU A 169 8.04 -13.59 -13.85
N THR A 170 6.79 -13.22 -14.09
CA THR A 170 5.99 -13.67 -15.23
C THR A 170 5.37 -12.50 -15.97
N THR A 171 5.00 -12.69 -17.23
CA THR A 171 4.29 -11.67 -18.02
C THR A 171 2.82 -11.57 -17.61
N THR A 172 2.26 -10.36 -17.63
CA THR A 172 0.85 -10.10 -17.38
C THR A 172 0.34 -8.97 -18.28
N SER A 173 -0.99 -8.87 -18.40
CA SER A 173 -1.67 -7.80 -19.12
C SER A 173 -2.53 -7.01 -18.14
N TRP A 174 -2.52 -5.69 -18.28
CA TRP A 174 -3.34 -4.86 -17.43
C TRP A 174 -4.80 -5.00 -17.81
N ILE A 175 -5.65 -5.05 -16.79
CA ILE A 175 -7.10 -4.97 -16.90
C ILE A 175 -7.60 -3.92 -15.92
N GLN A 176 -8.74 -3.31 -16.22
CA GLN A 176 -9.28 -2.24 -15.38
C GLN A 176 -9.72 -2.77 -14.01
N LEU A 177 -9.71 -1.90 -12.98
CA LEU A 177 -10.10 -2.29 -11.62
C LEU A 177 -11.54 -2.84 -11.53
N HIS A 178 -12.44 -2.36 -12.37
CA HIS A 178 -13.82 -2.83 -12.42
C HIS A 178 -13.96 -4.21 -13.07
N GLU A 179 -13.05 -4.56 -13.98
CA GLU A 179 -12.96 -5.89 -14.59
C GLU A 179 -12.34 -6.91 -13.61
N LEU A 180 -11.45 -6.45 -12.73
CA LEU A 180 -10.92 -7.28 -11.64
C LEU A 180 -11.99 -7.66 -10.62
N SER A 181 -12.80 -6.69 -10.17
CA SER A 181 -13.90 -6.92 -9.22
C SER A 181 -15.07 -5.99 -9.45
N GLU A 182 -16.20 -6.56 -9.87
CA GLU A 182 -17.46 -5.83 -10.10
C GLU A 182 -18.09 -5.29 -8.80
N ASN A 183 -17.84 -5.94 -7.66
CA ASN A 183 -18.53 -5.67 -6.39
C ASN A 183 -17.70 -4.83 -5.41
N ASN A 184 -16.45 -4.52 -5.74
CA ASN A 184 -15.61 -3.71 -4.89
C ASN A 184 -15.99 -2.23 -4.99
N LEU A 185 -15.79 -1.49 -3.90
CA LEU A 185 -15.71 -0.04 -3.96
C LEU A 185 -14.44 0.33 -4.74
N ILE A 186 -14.63 1.08 -5.83
CA ILE A 186 -13.54 1.65 -6.61
C ILE A 186 -13.49 3.14 -6.37
N LEU A 187 -12.32 3.65 -6.00
CA LEU A 187 -12.06 5.09 -5.91
C LEU A 187 -10.87 5.45 -6.79
N ASN A 188 -11.08 6.41 -7.69
CA ASN A 188 -10.01 7.10 -8.39
C ASN A 188 -9.67 8.36 -7.60
N LEU A 189 -8.39 8.52 -7.27
CA LEU A 189 -7.89 9.51 -6.33
C LEU A 189 -6.84 10.37 -7.02
N ASN A 190 -6.42 11.45 -6.33
CA ASN A 190 -5.38 12.32 -6.82
C ASN A 190 -4.03 11.57 -6.97
N ASP A 191 -3.09 12.18 -7.70
CA ASP A 191 -1.73 11.67 -7.91
C ASP A 191 -1.67 10.30 -8.62
N GLY A 192 -2.66 10.00 -9.46
CA GLY A 192 -2.71 8.78 -10.26
C GLY A 192 -2.99 7.51 -9.44
N VAL A 193 -3.48 7.64 -8.21
CA VAL A 193 -3.80 6.50 -7.34
C VAL A 193 -5.24 6.06 -7.56
N SER A 194 -5.45 4.75 -7.76
CA SER A 194 -6.77 4.16 -7.73
C SER A 194 -6.79 2.95 -6.81
N VAL A 195 -7.92 2.69 -6.17
CA VAL A 195 -8.08 1.55 -5.25
C VAL A 195 -9.35 0.78 -5.54
N SER A 196 -9.32 -0.53 -5.30
CA SER A 196 -10.47 -1.42 -5.39
C SER A 196 -10.51 -2.32 -4.16
N PHE A 197 -11.45 -2.04 -3.25
CA PHE A 197 -11.58 -2.74 -1.97
C PHE A 197 -13.01 -3.26 -1.76
N PRO A 198 -13.21 -4.46 -1.20
CA PRO A 198 -14.52 -4.94 -0.78
C PRO A 198 -15.13 -3.96 0.23
N GLN A 199 -16.44 -3.69 0.13
CA GLN A 199 -17.15 -2.88 1.13
C GLN A 199 -17.33 -3.63 2.46
N SER A 200 -17.29 -4.97 2.41
CA SER A 200 -17.30 -5.83 3.58
C SER A 200 -16.36 -7.01 3.37
N VAL A 201 -15.71 -7.44 4.44
CA VAL A 201 -14.91 -8.67 4.50
C VAL A 201 -15.52 -9.61 5.52
N GLU A 202 -15.50 -10.91 5.24
CA GLU A 202 -16.07 -11.94 6.10
C GLU A 202 -15.09 -13.10 6.21
N SER A 203 -15.05 -13.74 7.38
CA SER A 203 -14.28 -14.97 7.57
C SER A 203 -14.82 -16.08 6.67
N GLY A 204 -13.95 -16.92 6.12
CA GLY A 204 -14.37 -18.01 5.23
C GLY A 204 -14.65 -17.58 3.78
N ARG A 205 -14.37 -16.33 3.39
CA ARG A 205 -14.55 -15.86 2.02
C ARG A 205 -13.22 -15.45 1.37
N MET A 206 -13.10 -15.72 0.08
CA MET A 206 -12.03 -15.20 -0.75
C MET A 206 -12.27 -13.72 -1.04
N PHE A 207 -11.21 -12.92 -0.98
CA PHE A 207 -11.24 -11.53 -1.43
C PHE A 207 -9.81 -11.06 -1.73
N PHE A 208 -9.73 -9.90 -2.36
CA PHE A 208 -8.45 -9.24 -2.58
C PHE A 208 -8.60 -7.72 -2.46
N LEU A 209 -7.47 -7.06 -2.25
CA LEU A 209 -7.36 -5.63 -2.02
C LEU A 209 -6.35 -5.08 -3.01
N THR A 210 -6.80 -4.20 -3.91
CA THR A 210 -5.98 -3.73 -5.02
C THR A 210 -5.74 -2.24 -4.94
N MET A 211 -4.50 -1.85 -5.20
CA MET A 211 -4.10 -0.46 -5.43
C MET A 211 -3.35 -0.37 -6.77
N ASP A 212 -3.76 0.59 -7.58
CA ASP A 212 -3.06 1.03 -8.78
C ASP A 212 -2.40 2.38 -8.49
N TRP A 213 -1.23 2.59 -9.08
CA TRP A 213 -0.58 3.88 -9.10
C TRP A 213 0.08 4.14 -10.44
N LEU A 214 -0.48 5.08 -11.20
CA LEU A 214 0.16 5.69 -12.35
C LEU A 214 1.15 6.75 -11.82
N SER A 215 2.39 6.35 -11.59
CA SER A 215 3.38 7.22 -10.94
C SER A 215 3.90 8.30 -11.88
N ASN A 216 3.89 8.03 -13.19
CA ASN A 216 4.17 8.94 -14.28
C ASN A 216 3.46 8.43 -15.57
N ASP A 217 3.56 9.18 -16.67
CA ASP A 217 2.86 8.85 -17.94
C ASP A 217 3.25 7.49 -18.55
N THR A 218 4.32 6.86 -18.06
CA THR A 218 4.89 5.64 -18.64
C THR A 218 4.98 4.46 -17.67
N LEU A 219 4.61 4.66 -16.40
CA LEU A 219 4.75 3.65 -15.36
C LEU A 219 3.47 3.51 -14.55
N LEU A 220 2.80 2.38 -14.75
CA LEU A 220 1.66 1.96 -13.94
C LEU A 220 2.07 0.76 -13.10
N GLN A 221 1.96 0.90 -11.78
CA GLN A 221 2.18 -0.20 -10.84
C GLN A 221 0.85 -0.62 -10.23
N ARG A 222 0.68 -1.92 -9.98
CA ARG A 222 -0.45 -2.48 -9.25
C ARG A 222 0.04 -3.39 -8.14
N ALA A 223 -0.52 -3.25 -6.96
CA ALA A 223 -0.31 -4.18 -5.84
C ALA A 223 -1.63 -4.82 -5.44
N ILE A 224 -1.63 -6.15 -5.27
CA ILE A 224 -2.80 -6.93 -4.88
C ILE A 224 -2.45 -7.78 -3.66
N ARG A 225 -3.19 -7.62 -2.56
CA ARG A 225 -3.19 -8.60 -1.46
C ARG A 225 -4.29 -9.61 -1.69
N HIS A 226 -3.94 -10.89 -1.72
CA HIS A 226 -4.87 -11.99 -1.91
C HIS A 226 -5.18 -12.69 -0.58
N TYR A 227 -6.46 -13.02 -0.37
CA TYR A 227 -6.94 -13.78 0.78
C TYR A 227 -7.80 -14.95 0.29
N ASP A 228 -7.57 -16.11 0.88
CA ASP A 228 -8.44 -17.26 0.73
C ASP A 228 -9.41 -17.36 1.93
N PRO A 229 -10.30 -18.36 2.01
CA PRO A 229 -11.21 -18.52 3.14
C PRO A 229 -10.53 -18.63 4.52
N SER A 230 -9.25 -18.99 4.56
CA SER A 230 -8.48 -19.17 5.78
C SER A 230 -7.64 -17.94 6.12
N ASP A 231 -6.80 -17.49 5.19
CA ASP A 231 -5.71 -16.53 5.46
C ASP A 231 -5.30 -15.71 4.24
N PHE A 232 -4.46 -14.71 4.50
CA PHE A 232 -3.62 -14.00 3.55
C PHE A 232 -2.71 -15.00 2.83
N THR A 233 -2.79 -15.06 1.51
CA THR A 233 -2.08 -16.05 0.69
C THR A 233 -0.88 -15.47 -0.04
N SER A 234 -0.98 -14.25 -0.56
CA SER A 234 0.13 -13.60 -1.26
C SER A 234 -0.06 -12.10 -1.48
N LEU A 235 1.07 -11.41 -1.63
CA LEU A 235 1.17 -10.10 -2.28
C LEU A 235 1.60 -10.32 -3.73
N THR A 236 0.94 -9.65 -4.66
CA THR A 236 1.35 -9.55 -6.05
C THR A 236 1.72 -8.11 -6.35
N LEU A 237 2.87 -7.90 -6.99
CA LEU A 237 3.30 -6.63 -7.58
C LEU A 237 3.31 -6.79 -9.09
N GLU A 238 2.59 -5.93 -9.79
CA GLU A 238 2.56 -5.86 -11.24
C GLU A 238 3.10 -4.51 -11.70
N ILE A 239 3.91 -4.50 -12.75
CA ILE A 239 4.52 -3.31 -13.32
C ILE A 239 4.21 -3.28 -14.81
N PHE A 240 3.56 -2.22 -15.27
CA PHE A 240 3.07 -2.06 -16.63
C PHE A 240 3.70 -0.84 -17.28
N THR A 241 4.01 -0.99 -18.57
CA THR A 241 4.43 0.10 -19.46
C THR A 241 3.40 0.30 -20.57
N PRO A 242 3.26 1.52 -21.10
CA PRO A 242 2.28 1.78 -22.15
C PRO A 242 2.59 0.94 -23.39
N PRO A 243 1.57 0.62 -24.22
CA PRO A 243 1.82 -0.01 -25.51
C PRO A 243 2.78 0.86 -26.34
N GLN A 244 3.72 0.22 -27.03
CA GLN A 244 4.65 0.86 -27.97
C GLN A 244 3.93 1.37 -29.22
#